data_AF-A0A7N9CL19-F1
#
_entry.id   AF-A0A7N9CL19-F1
#
_cell.length_a   1.000
_cell.length_b   1.000
_cell.length_c   1.000
_cell.angle_alpha   90.00
_cell.angle_beta   90.00
_cell.angle_gamma   90.00
#
_symmetry.space_group_name_H-M   'P 1'
#
loop_
_entity.id
_entity.type
_entity.pdbx_description
1 polymer ?
#
loop_
_entity_poly.entity_id
_entity_poly.type
_entity_poly.pdbx_seq_one_letter_code
_entity_poly.pdbx_strand_id
1 'polypeptide(L)'
;MTDDEIESVLSDSHEGSEQELPVIQLCGLVEELSYVNSALKTETEMFEKYYAKLEPRDQRPSRLSEIKMSAADYAQFRGRRRSKSRTGVDRGVGLTVDQKLELVQKELEDTKDDLRHMRANAERDMQHHEAIIEEAEIRWNEVARAVHEFEKDILKAISKKKGSILATQKVMKYIEDTNRRRDNMKEKLRLKNVSLKVQRKKLLSQLRQKEEVGEALHDVDFQQLKIENAQFLETIEARNQELTQLKLSSGNTLQVLNAYKDRAKAEAVNKRLRKQLAEFRAPQVMTYVREKILNGDLEKSIKMWERKVEIAEMSLKGYRKAWNRMKITNEQLQADYLAGN
;
A
#
# COMPACT_ATOMS: atom_id res chain seq x y z
N MET A 1 -58.08 -7.39 37.04
CA MET A 1 -57.27 -6.24 36.61
C MET A 1 -57.28 -6.27 35.09
N THR A 2 -58.48 -6.14 34.51
CA THR A 2 -59.19 -4.89 34.11
C THR A 2 -58.61 -4.35 32.81
N ASP A 3 -59.31 -4.29 31.68
CA ASP A 3 -60.67 -4.72 31.30
C ASP A 3 -60.65 -4.91 29.76
N ASP A 4 -61.21 -6.03 29.30
CA ASP A 4 -62.26 -6.24 28.27
C ASP A 4 -62.27 -5.41 26.98
N GLU A 5 -62.18 -6.08 25.81
CA GLU A 5 -63.29 -6.37 24.85
C GLU A 5 -63.79 -5.09 24.11
N ILE A 6 -63.96 -5.03 22.80
CA ILE A 6 -64.94 -5.78 22.01
C ILE A 6 -64.59 -5.59 20.52
N GLU A 7 -64.57 -6.69 19.80
CA GLU A 7 -64.72 -6.77 18.34
C GLU A 7 -66.14 -6.29 17.95
N SER A 8 -66.28 -5.30 17.07
CA SER A 8 -67.55 -4.98 16.44
C SER A 8 -67.36 -4.66 14.96
N VAL A 9 -68.15 -5.37 14.18
CA VAL A 9 -68.09 -5.59 12.75
C VAL A 9 -69.09 -4.66 12.05
N LEU A 10 -68.66 -4.16 10.89
CA LEU A 10 -69.44 -3.68 9.73
C LEU A 10 -70.24 -2.36 9.82
N SER A 11 -69.75 -1.44 8.98
CA SER A 11 -70.48 -0.74 7.91
C SER A 11 -71.50 0.31 8.32
N ASP A 12 -71.13 1.58 8.11
CA ASP A 12 -72.05 2.50 7.44
C ASP A 12 -71.28 3.46 6.55
N SER A 13 -71.78 3.61 5.33
CA SER A 13 -71.29 4.48 4.28
C SER A 13 -72.01 5.82 4.39
N HIS A 14 -71.29 6.92 4.64
CA HIS A 14 -71.67 8.24 4.13
C HIS A 14 -70.55 9.28 4.33
N GLU A 15 -70.16 9.91 3.20
CA GLU A 15 -69.76 11.31 3.01
C GLU A 15 -68.74 12.00 3.94
N GLY A 16 -67.71 12.58 3.32
CA GLY A 16 -67.18 13.88 3.72
C GLY A 16 -65.76 13.89 4.29
N SER A 17 -64.77 14.03 3.43
CA SER A 17 -63.89 15.22 3.37
C SER A 17 -62.69 14.93 2.48
N GLU A 18 -62.68 15.51 1.27
CA GLU A 18 -61.41 15.95 0.70
C GLU A 18 -60.86 16.99 1.68
N GLN A 19 -59.97 16.59 2.59
CA GLN A 19 -59.18 17.57 3.34
C GLN A 19 -58.25 18.24 2.34
N GLU A 20 -58.72 19.33 1.72
CA GLU A 20 -57.87 20.27 1.01
C GLU A 20 -56.85 20.82 2.02
N LEU A 21 -55.62 20.32 1.92
CA LEU A 21 -54.49 20.83 2.67
C LEU A 21 -54.34 22.33 2.33
N PRO A 22 -54.14 23.21 3.34
CA PRO A 22 -53.90 24.62 3.09
C PRO A 22 -52.80 24.82 2.04
N VAL A 23 -52.96 25.77 1.12
CA VAL A 23 -52.05 26.01 -0.03
C VAL A 23 -50.57 26.05 0.37
N ILE A 24 -50.26 26.58 1.55
CA ILE A 24 -48.89 26.65 2.10
C ILE A 24 -48.30 25.24 2.36
N GLN A 25 -49.11 24.30 2.85
CA GLN A 25 -48.70 22.93 3.09
C GLN A 25 -48.54 22.16 1.77
N LEU A 26 -49.41 22.44 0.78
CA LEU A 26 -49.26 21.89 -0.58
C LEU A 26 -47.99 22.40 -1.26
N CYS A 27 -47.66 23.69 -1.15
CA CYS A 27 -46.40 24.24 -1.67
C CYS A 27 -45.18 23.58 -1.03
N GLY A 28 -45.17 23.42 0.29
CA GLY A 28 -44.08 22.73 1.00
C GLY A 28 -43.91 21.28 0.54
N LEU A 29 -45.01 20.55 0.37
CA LEU A 29 -44.98 19.17 -0.13
C LEU A 29 -44.49 19.09 -1.58
N VAL A 30 -44.87 20.04 -2.43
CA VAL A 30 -44.39 20.13 -3.82
C VAL A 30 -42.89 20.43 -3.89
N GLU A 31 -42.38 21.33 -3.04
CA GLU A 31 -40.96 21.63 -2.95
C GLU A 31 -40.15 20.42 -2.46
N GLU A 32 -40.63 19.73 -1.42
CA GLU A 32 -40.00 18.53 -0.89
C GLU A 32 -39.99 17.39 -1.92
N LEU A 33 -41.13 17.11 -2.56
CA LEU A 33 -41.23 16.11 -3.62
C LEU A 33 -40.41 16.48 -4.85
N SER A 34 -40.30 17.76 -5.19
CA SER A 34 -39.46 18.25 -6.29
C SER A 34 -37.98 17.99 -6.01
N TYR A 35 -37.53 18.27 -4.78
CA TYR A 35 -36.16 18.00 -4.35
C TYR A 35 -35.84 16.50 -4.35
N VAL A 36 -36.74 15.68 -3.79
CA VAL A 36 -36.59 14.21 -3.75
C VAL A 36 -36.60 13.63 -5.17
N ASN A 37 -37.49 14.09 -6.04
CA ASN A 37 -37.51 13.65 -7.45
C ASN A 37 -36.26 14.08 -8.21
N SER A 38 -35.72 15.28 -7.93
CA SER A 38 -34.46 15.74 -8.51
C SER A 38 -33.30 14.83 -8.08
N ALA A 39 -33.22 14.49 -6.79
CA ALA A 39 -32.22 13.56 -6.27
C ALA A 39 -32.34 12.16 -6.91
N LEU A 40 -33.55 11.58 -6.95
CA LEU A 40 -33.82 10.29 -7.59
C LEU A 40 -33.49 10.30 -9.09
N LYS A 41 -33.74 11.42 -9.78
CA LYS A 41 -33.39 11.59 -11.19
C LYS A 41 -31.87 11.57 -11.38
N THR A 42 -31.12 12.28 -10.54
CA THR A 42 -29.65 12.25 -10.60
C THR A 42 -29.08 10.86 -10.28
N GLU A 43 -29.69 10.15 -9.33
CA GLU A 43 -29.32 8.77 -9.00
C GLU A 43 -29.63 7.80 -10.17
N THR A 44 -30.79 7.97 -10.82
CA THR A 44 -31.16 7.19 -12.01
C THR A 44 -30.19 7.44 -13.16
N GLU A 45 -29.83 8.70 -13.42
CA GLU A 45 -28.84 9.05 -14.45
C GLU A 45 -27.44 8.46 -14.13
N MET A 46 -27.05 8.42 -12.85
CA MET A 46 -25.81 7.78 -12.40
C MET A 46 -25.85 6.26 -12.65
N PHE A 47 -26.97 5.61 -12.33
CA PHE A 47 -27.15 4.19 -12.60
C PHE A 47 -27.19 3.87 -14.10
N GLU A 48 -27.86 4.69 -14.92
CA GLU A 48 -27.87 4.52 -16.38
C GLU A 48 -26.46 4.63 -16.97
N LYS A 49 -25.67 5.62 -16.53
CA LYS A 49 -24.27 5.76 -16.95
C LYS A 49 -23.42 4.56 -16.52
N TYR A 50 -23.63 4.05 -15.31
CA TYR A 50 -22.95 2.85 -14.83
C TYR A 50 -23.36 1.60 -15.63
N TYR A 51 -24.65 1.43 -15.92
CA TYR A 51 -25.17 0.33 -16.73
C TYR A 51 -24.64 0.36 -18.17
N ALA A 52 -24.60 1.55 -18.78
CA ALA A 52 -24.08 1.74 -20.13
C ALA A 52 -22.57 1.42 -20.24
N LYS A 53 -21.81 1.56 -19.14
CA LYS A 53 -20.40 1.15 -19.06
C LYS A 53 -20.22 -0.36 -18.86
N LEU A 54 -21.21 -1.04 -18.28
CA LEU A 54 -21.18 -2.49 -18.00
C LEU A 54 -21.63 -3.35 -19.18
N GLU A 55 -22.38 -2.82 -20.15
CA GLU A 55 -22.71 -3.57 -21.36
C GLU A 55 -21.46 -3.79 -22.23
N PRO A 56 -21.03 -5.05 -22.44
CA PRO A 56 -19.99 -5.36 -23.42
C PRO A 56 -20.47 -4.90 -24.79
N ARG A 57 -19.66 -4.07 -25.46
CA ARG A 57 -19.92 -3.46 -26.77
C ARG A 57 -20.23 -4.47 -27.91
N ASP A 58 -20.15 -5.77 -27.63
CA ASP A 58 -20.32 -6.88 -28.57
C ASP A 58 -21.73 -7.52 -28.58
N GLN A 59 -22.67 -7.06 -27.75
CA GLN A 59 -24.08 -7.49 -27.82
C GLN A 59 -25.01 -6.32 -28.13
N ARG A 60 -24.74 -5.58 -29.22
CA ARG A 60 -25.81 -4.87 -29.92
C ARG A 60 -26.44 -5.85 -30.92
N PRO A 61 -27.64 -6.42 -30.67
CA PRO A 61 -28.54 -6.67 -31.78
C PRO A 61 -28.76 -5.33 -32.47
N SER A 62 -28.47 -5.30 -33.77
CA SER A 62 -28.79 -4.18 -34.65
C SER A 62 -30.18 -3.64 -34.32
N ARG A 63 -30.28 -2.31 -34.19
CA ARG A 63 -31.53 -1.56 -34.05
C ARG A 63 -32.64 -2.20 -34.90
N LEU A 64 -33.59 -2.87 -34.25
CA LEU A 64 -34.86 -3.21 -34.86
C LEU A 64 -35.84 -2.10 -34.50
N SER A 65 -35.96 -1.18 -35.45
CA SER A 65 -37.14 -0.36 -35.67
C SER A 65 -38.43 -1.19 -35.53
N GLU A 66 -39.41 -0.63 -34.81
CA GLU A 66 -40.85 -0.83 -34.94
C GLU A 66 -41.32 -2.25 -35.29
N ILE A 67 -41.51 -3.10 -34.28
CA ILE A 67 -42.47 -4.22 -34.37
C ILE A 67 -43.41 -4.11 -33.18
N LYS A 68 -44.65 -3.69 -33.43
CA LYS A 68 -45.76 -3.80 -32.47
C LYS A 68 -46.01 -5.28 -32.23
N MET A 69 -45.64 -5.80 -31.06
CA MET A 69 -46.04 -7.13 -30.61
C MET A 69 -47.32 -7.02 -29.78
N SER A 70 -48.33 -7.80 -30.16
CA SER A 70 -49.63 -7.90 -29.47
C SER A 70 -49.48 -8.73 -28.18
N ALA A 71 -50.25 -8.38 -27.15
CA ALA A 71 -50.27 -9.05 -25.85
C ALA A 71 -50.61 -10.55 -25.90
N ALA A 72 -51.03 -11.08 -27.05
CA ALA A 72 -51.35 -12.49 -27.25
C ALA A 72 -50.11 -13.42 -27.36
N ASP A 73 -48.93 -12.88 -27.69
CA ASP A 73 -47.73 -13.71 -27.88
C ASP A 73 -46.99 -14.03 -26.56
N TYR A 74 -47.38 -13.38 -25.45
CA TYR A 74 -46.77 -13.57 -24.13
C TYR A 74 -47.19 -14.87 -23.43
N ALA A 75 -48.26 -15.54 -23.90
CA ALA A 75 -48.90 -16.64 -23.18
C ALA A 75 -48.38 -18.05 -23.53
N GLN A 76 -47.52 -18.22 -24.54
CA GLN A 76 -47.15 -19.55 -25.06
C GLN A 76 -45.81 -20.12 -24.58
N PHE A 77 -45.03 -19.41 -23.76
CA PHE A 77 -43.73 -19.88 -23.26
C PHE A 77 -43.74 -20.45 -21.83
N ARG A 78 -44.89 -20.89 -21.28
CA ARG A 78 -44.89 -21.73 -20.05
C ARG A 78 -44.51 -23.18 -20.36
N GLY A 79 -43.25 -23.37 -20.74
CA GLY A 79 -42.57 -24.66 -20.88
C GLY A 79 -41.91 -25.09 -19.57
N ARG A 80 -42.51 -26.08 -18.91
CA ARG A 80 -42.04 -26.79 -17.72
C ARG A 80 -40.60 -27.33 -17.89
N ARG A 81 -39.60 -26.78 -17.18
CA ARG A 81 -38.28 -27.43 -16.98
C ARG A 81 -37.76 -27.29 -15.54
N ARG A 82 -38.04 -28.34 -14.78
CA ARG A 82 -37.27 -28.96 -13.68
C ARG A 82 -35.96 -28.22 -13.29
N SER A 83 -35.98 -27.54 -12.13
CA SER A 83 -34.76 -27.07 -11.45
C SER A 83 -33.97 -28.29 -10.96
N LYS A 84 -32.83 -28.56 -11.59
CA LYS A 84 -31.83 -29.52 -11.12
C LYS A 84 -30.74 -28.70 -10.43
N SER A 85 -30.66 -28.84 -9.12
CA SER A 85 -29.61 -28.27 -8.28
C SER A 85 -28.24 -28.66 -8.84
N ARG A 86 -27.50 -27.66 -9.35
CA ARG A 86 -26.04 -27.77 -9.45
C ARG A 86 -25.47 -27.20 -8.17
N THR A 87 -25.20 -28.10 -7.22
CA THR A 87 -24.10 -27.94 -6.27
C THR A 87 -22.81 -27.82 -7.08
N GLY A 88 -22.40 -26.59 -7.33
CA GLY A 88 -21.12 -26.24 -7.92
C GLY A 88 -20.58 -25.10 -7.09
N VAL A 89 -19.44 -25.34 -6.44
CA VAL A 89 -18.73 -24.39 -5.59
C VAL A 89 -18.49 -23.10 -6.38
N ASP A 90 -19.34 -22.10 -6.14
CA ASP A 90 -19.10 -20.71 -6.54
C ASP A 90 -18.03 -20.13 -5.61
N ARG A 91 -16.81 -20.66 -5.72
CA ARG A 91 -15.63 -19.89 -5.37
C ARG A 91 -15.47 -18.92 -6.52
N GLY A 92 -16.22 -17.81 -6.45
CA GLY A 92 -16.00 -16.67 -7.32
C GLY A 92 -14.51 -16.39 -7.35
N VAL A 93 -13.89 -16.58 -8.51
CA VAL A 93 -12.48 -16.27 -8.71
C VAL A 93 -12.39 -14.75 -8.58
N GLY A 94 -12.03 -14.30 -7.37
CA GLY A 94 -11.84 -12.88 -7.11
C GLY A 94 -10.75 -12.34 -8.02
N LEU A 95 -10.91 -11.09 -8.48
CA LEU A 95 -9.89 -10.40 -9.27
C LEU A 95 -8.53 -10.48 -8.57
N THR A 96 -7.49 -10.75 -9.35
CA THR A 96 -6.10 -10.70 -8.89
C THR A 96 -5.76 -9.28 -8.43
N VAL A 97 -4.73 -9.14 -7.59
CA VAL A 97 -4.29 -7.83 -7.10
C VAL A 97 -3.91 -6.90 -8.26
N ASP A 98 -3.28 -7.44 -9.30
CA ASP A 98 -2.90 -6.67 -10.49
C ASP A 98 -4.11 -6.17 -11.27
N GLN A 99 -5.14 -7.01 -11.46
CA GLN A 99 -6.40 -6.61 -12.10
C GLN A 99 -7.16 -5.56 -11.27
N LYS A 100 -7.12 -5.66 -9.94
CA LYS A 100 -7.69 -4.64 -9.05
C LYS A 100 -6.93 -3.32 -9.16
N LEU A 101 -5.60 -3.37 -9.23
CA LEU A 101 -4.76 -2.19 -9.40
C LEU A 101 -5.06 -1.48 -10.74
N GLU A 102 -5.14 -2.25 -11.83
CA GLU A 102 -5.47 -1.73 -13.16
C GLU A 102 -6.86 -1.07 -13.17
N LEU A 103 -7.85 -1.72 -12.56
CA LEU A 103 -9.20 -1.16 -12.44
C LEU A 103 -9.21 0.13 -11.62
N VAL A 104 -8.53 0.17 -10.47
CA VAL A 104 -8.42 1.38 -9.65
C VAL A 104 -7.68 2.50 -10.39
N GLN A 105 -6.63 2.19 -11.14
CA GLN A 105 -5.90 3.16 -11.96
C GLN A 105 -6.77 3.73 -13.08
N LYS A 106 -7.56 2.88 -13.74
CA LYS A 106 -8.48 3.31 -14.78
C LYS A 106 -9.59 4.19 -14.22
N GLU A 107 -10.25 3.78 -13.14
CA GLU A 107 -11.26 4.60 -12.46
C GLU A 107 -10.67 5.92 -11.95
N LEU A 108 -9.42 5.92 -11.48
CA LEU A 108 -8.73 7.15 -11.11
C LEU A 108 -8.51 8.07 -12.31
N GLU A 109 -8.17 7.55 -13.49
CA GLU A 109 -8.00 8.38 -14.68
C GLU A 109 -9.34 8.87 -15.24
N ASP A 110 -10.36 8.02 -15.29
CA ASP A 110 -11.72 8.39 -15.68
C ASP A 110 -12.28 9.50 -14.76
N THR A 111 -12.09 9.38 -13.45
CA THR A 111 -12.51 10.42 -12.48
C THR A 111 -11.71 11.71 -12.62
N LYS A 112 -10.43 11.66 -12.96
CA LYS A 112 -9.65 12.86 -13.29
C LYS A 112 -10.16 13.53 -14.55
N ASP A 113 -10.52 12.76 -15.58
CA ASP A 113 -11.11 13.29 -16.80
C ASP A 113 -12.47 13.95 -16.55
N ASP A 114 -13.33 13.32 -15.78
CA ASP A 114 -14.60 13.89 -15.36
C ASP A 114 -14.39 15.20 -14.57
N LEU A 115 -13.41 15.23 -13.65
CA LEU A 115 -13.03 16.46 -12.94
C LEU A 115 -12.51 17.55 -13.87
N ARG A 116 -11.67 17.20 -14.86
CA ARG A 116 -11.18 18.14 -15.89
C ARG A 116 -12.33 18.74 -16.68
N HIS A 117 -13.28 17.91 -17.12
CA HIS A 117 -14.46 18.35 -17.86
C HIS A 117 -15.39 19.22 -17.00
N MET A 118 -15.69 18.82 -15.77
CA MET A 118 -16.52 19.62 -14.86
C MET A 118 -15.88 20.97 -14.57
N ARG A 119 -14.56 21.02 -14.32
CA ARG A 119 -13.84 22.29 -14.11
C ARG A 119 -13.91 23.19 -15.34
N ALA A 120 -13.68 22.65 -16.54
CA ALA A 120 -13.77 23.42 -17.78
C ALA A 120 -15.20 23.95 -18.03
N ASN A 121 -16.23 23.18 -17.67
CA ASN A 121 -17.62 23.62 -17.78
C ASN A 121 -17.93 24.75 -16.79
N ALA A 122 -17.58 24.56 -15.52
CA ALA A 122 -17.80 25.56 -14.47
C ALA A 122 -17.06 26.87 -14.78
N GLU A 123 -15.84 26.81 -15.33
CA GLU A 123 -15.09 28.00 -15.72
C GLU A 123 -15.76 28.75 -16.89
N ARG A 124 -16.31 28.03 -17.87
CA ARG A 124 -17.08 28.66 -18.95
C ARG A 124 -18.36 29.33 -18.43
N ASP A 125 -19.07 28.67 -17.54
CA ASP A 125 -20.31 29.20 -16.97
C ASP A 125 -20.04 30.42 -16.08
N MET A 126 -18.98 30.38 -15.29
CA MET A 126 -18.50 31.52 -14.51
C MET A 126 -18.18 32.71 -15.43
N GLN A 127 -17.37 32.51 -16.48
CA GLN A 127 -17.06 33.56 -17.46
C GLN A 127 -18.31 34.12 -18.14
N HIS A 128 -19.31 33.27 -18.42
CA HIS A 128 -20.58 33.70 -19.00
C HIS A 128 -21.37 34.60 -18.04
N HIS A 129 -21.49 34.21 -16.77
CA HIS A 129 -22.18 34.99 -15.77
C HIS A 129 -21.45 36.31 -15.45
N GLU A 130 -20.11 36.30 -15.37
CA GLU A 130 -19.30 37.51 -15.23
C GLU A 130 -19.57 38.50 -16.38
N ALA A 131 -19.61 38.02 -17.62
CA ALA A 131 -19.91 38.87 -18.78
C ALA A 131 -21.33 39.48 -18.73
N ILE A 132 -22.32 38.72 -18.25
CA ILE A 132 -23.69 39.22 -18.06
C ILE A 132 -23.72 40.32 -17.00
N ILE A 133 -23.02 40.13 -15.88
CA ILE A 133 -22.94 41.11 -14.79
C ILE A 133 -22.28 42.39 -15.28
N GLU A 134 -21.12 42.29 -15.94
CA GLU A 134 -20.43 43.47 -16.50
C GLU A 134 -21.30 44.22 -17.53
N GLU A 135 -22.03 43.51 -18.39
CA GLU A 135 -22.97 44.13 -19.32
C GLU A 135 -24.11 44.86 -18.60
N ALA A 136 -24.67 44.25 -17.55
CA ALA A 136 -25.73 44.85 -16.75
C ALA A 136 -25.24 46.11 -16.02
N GLU A 137 -24.02 46.11 -15.48
CA GLU A 137 -23.40 47.27 -14.84
C GLU A 137 -23.18 48.42 -15.83
N ILE A 138 -22.68 48.13 -17.03
CA ILE A 138 -22.50 49.13 -18.09
C ILE A 138 -23.86 49.74 -18.45
N ARG A 139 -24.87 48.89 -18.71
CA ARG A 139 -26.23 49.34 -19.04
C ARG A 139 -26.84 50.19 -17.94
N TRP A 140 -26.72 49.77 -16.68
CA TRP A 140 -27.22 50.52 -15.53
C TRP A 140 -26.62 51.92 -15.47
N ASN A 141 -25.29 52.02 -15.61
CA ASN A 141 -24.58 53.30 -15.62
C ASN A 141 -24.94 54.18 -16.82
N GLU A 142 -25.21 53.60 -17.99
CA GLU A 142 -25.70 54.32 -19.16
C GLU A 142 -27.12 54.86 -18.96
N VAL A 143 -28.04 54.03 -18.47
CA VAL A 143 -29.44 54.41 -18.22
C VAL A 143 -29.52 55.48 -17.13
N ALA A 144 -28.82 55.30 -16.01
CA ALA A 144 -28.79 56.27 -14.92
C ALA A 144 -28.30 57.65 -15.41
N ARG A 145 -27.24 57.68 -16.23
CA ARG A 145 -26.76 58.93 -16.86
C ARG A 145 -27.76 59.49 -17.86
N ALA A 146 -28.35 58.65 -18.71
CA ALA A 146 -29.31 59.09 -19.72
C ALA A 146 -30.54 59.75 -19.07
N VAL A 147 -31.06 59.18 -17.99
CA VAL A 147 -32.17 59.76 -17.21
C VAL A 147 -31.80 61.13 -16.65
N HIS A 148 -30.65 61.22 -15.96
CA HIS A 148 -30.20 62.48 -15.37
C HIS A 148 -29.96 63.57 -16.42
N GLU A 149 -29.31 63.22 -17.52
CA GLU A 149 -29.04 64.15 -18.62
C GLU A 149 -30.32 64.57 -19.35
N PHE A 150 -31.27 63.66 -19.57
CA PHE A 150 -32.55 64.00 -20.19
C PHE A 150 -33.34 64.99 -19.32
N GLU A 151 -33.39 64.76 -18.01
CA GLU A 151 -34.06 65.68 -17.07
C GLU A 151 -33.41 67.07 -17.11
N LYS A 152 -32.07 67.12 -17.13
CA LYS A 152 -31.29 68.36 -17.16
C LYS A 152 -31.41 69.11 -18.48
N ASP A 153 -31.20 68.42 -19.59
CA ASP A 153 -31.00 69.02 -20.92
C ASP A 153 -32.29 69.19 -21.72
N ILE A 154 -33.33 68.40 -21.41
CA ILE A 154 -34.66 68.50 -22.04
C ILE A 154 -35.67 69.09 -21.05
N LEU A 155 -36.01 68.36 -19.98
CA LEU A 155 -37.16 68.73 -19.12
C LEU A 155 -36.98 70.08 -18.43
N LYS A 156 -35.82 70.34 -17.82
CA LYS A 156 -35.53 71.62 -17.14
C LYS A 156 -35.25 72.75 -18.13
N ALA A 157 -34.82 72.42 -19.34
CA ALA A 157 -34.24 73.39 -20.26
C ALA A 157 -35.21 73.86 -21.35
N ILE A 158 -36.34 73.17 -21.54
CA ILE A 158 -37.48 73.59 -22.36
C ILE A 158 -38.53 74.21 -21.43
N SER A 159 -38.73 75.53 -21.49
CA SER A 159 -39.77 76.19 -20.69
C SER A 159 -41.13 76.11 -21.38
N LYS A 160 -42.22 76.11 -20.60
CA LYS A 160 -43.61 76.08 -21.11
C LYS A 160 -43.99 77.26 -22.04
N LYS A 161 -43.18 78.32 -22.10
CA LYS A 161 -43.41 79.51 -22.93
C LYS A 161 -42.60 79.54 -24.24
N LYS A 162 -41.70 78.57 -24.47
CA LYS A 162 -40.89 78.50 -25.71
C LYS A 162 -41.68 77.78 -26.81
N GLY A 163 -41.72 78.37 -28.02
CA GLY A 163 -42.45 77.81 -29.16
C GLY A 163 -41.96 76.41 -29.59
N SER A 164 -42.86 75.64 -30.21
CA SER A 164 -42.68 74.22 -30.60
C SER A 164 -41.36 73.96 -31.35
N ILE A 165 -40.98 74.84 -32.30
CA ILE A 165 -39.77 74.69 -33.12
C ILE A 165 -38.48 74.62 -32.27
N LEU A 166 -38.36 75.46 -31.25
CA LEU A 166 -37.17 75.48 -30.39
C LEU A 166 -37.10 74.25 -29.48
N ALA A 167 -38.25 73.73 -29.04
CA ALA A 167 -38.32 72.49 -28.29
C ALA A 167 -37.87 71.31 -29.15
N THR A 168 -38.37 71.21 -30.39
CA THR A 168 -37.97 70.16 -31.35
C THR A 168 -36.48 70.21 -31.65
N GLN A 169 -35.91 71.39 -31.94
CA GLN A 169 -34.47 71.53 -32.19
C GLN A 169 -33.62 71.07 -31.01
N LYS A 170 -34.07 71.29 -29.79
CA LYS A 170 -33.35 70.89 -28.58
C LYS A 170 -33.37 69.38 -28.37
N VAL A 171 -34.52 68.74 -28.63
CA VAL A 171 -34.65 67.27 -28.61
C VAL A 171 -33.76 66.64 -29.68
N MET A 172 -33.76 67.18 -30.90
CA MET A 172 -32.90 66.70 -31.99
C MET A 172 -31.41 66.76 -31.61
N LYS A 173 -30.96 67.91 -31.08
CA LYS A 173 -29.58 68.07 -30.62
C LYS A 173 -29.21 67.08 -29.51
N TYR A 174 -30.10 66.88 -28.54
CA TYR A 174 -29.88 65.89 -27.47
C TYR A 174 -29.70 64.47 -28.01
N ILE A 175 -30.53 64.06 -28.99
CA ILE A 175 -30.43 62.74 -29.61
C ILE A 175 -29.10 62.61 -30.35
N GLU A 176 -28.71 63.61 -31.14
CA GLU A 176 -27.42 63.63 -31.85
C GLU A 176 -26.23 63.53 -30.89
N ASP A 177 -26.23 64.34 -29.83
CA ASP A 177 -25.16 64.34 -28.83
C ASP A 177 -25.10 63.01 -28.06
N THR A 178 -26.25 62.39 -27.80
CA THR A 178 -26.34 61.08 -27.14
C THR A 178 -25.81 59.96 -28.02
N ASN A 179 -26.13 59.97 -29.32
CA ASN A 179 -25.58 59.02 -30.29
C ASN A 179 -24.05 59.13 -30.38
N ARG A 180 -23.52 60.35 -30.48
CA ARG A 180 -22.06 60.59 -30.48
C ARG A 180 -21.38 60.07 -29.22
N ARG A 181 -21.99 60.23 -28.04
CA ARG A 181 -21.47 59.70 -26.78
C ARG A 181 -21.46 58.16 -26.76
N ARG A 182 -22.52 57.51 -27.26
CA ARG A 182 -22.58 56.04 -27.41
C ARG A 182 -21.51 55.52 -28.38
N ASP A 183 -21.29 56.20 -29.51
CA ASP A 183 -20.24 55.84 -30.46
C ASP A 183 -18.84 55.94 -29.86
N ASN A 184 -18.56 57.02 -29.11
CA ASN A 184 -17.29 57.18 -28.41
C ASN A 184 -17.05 56.07 -27.37
N MET A 185 -18.10 55.66 -26.64
CA MET A 185 -18.01 54.56 -25.68
C MET A 185 -17.72 53.23 -26.39
N LYS A 186 -18.43 52.94 -27.48
CA LYS A 186 -18.21 51.74 -28.30
C LYS A 186 -16.76 51.65 -28.77
N GLU A 187 -16.19 52.76 -29.27
CA GLU A 187 -14.79 52.78 -29.71
C GLU A 187 -13.82 52.58 -28.55
N LYS A 188 -14.08 53.22 -27.39
CA LYS A 188 -13.29 53.02 -26.16
C LYS A 188 -13.26 51.55 -25.72
N LEU A 189 -14.43 50.89 -25.71
CA LEU A 189 -14.54 49.46 -25.37
C LEU A 189 -13.82 48.58 -26.39
N ARG A 190 -13.92 48.90 -27.69
CA ARG A 190 -13.22 48.19 -28.76
C ARG A 190 -11.70 48.27 -28.60
N LEU A 191 -11.16 49.47 -28.35
CA LEU A 191 -9.72 49.67 -28.13
C LEU A 191 -9.23 48.89 -26.90
N LYS A 192 -9.99 48.92 -25.80
CA LYS A 192 -9.69 48.11 -24.61
C LYS A 192 -9.68 46.61 -24.92
N ASN A 193 -10.65 46.11 -25.69
CA ASN A 193 -10.71 44.71 -26.11
C ASN A 193 -9.48 44.29 -26.92
N VAL A 194 -9.09 45.10 -27.91
CA VAL A 194 -7.89 44.84 -28.72
C VAL A 194 -6.63 44.87 -27.84
N SER A 195 -6.50 45.85 -26.95
CA SER A 195 -5.37 45.95 -26.01
C SER A 195 -5.27 44.70 -25.12
N LEU A 196 -6.39 44.23 -24.55
CA LEU A 196 -6.41 43.03 -23.72
C LEU A 196 -6.07 41.77 -24.52
N LYS A 197 -6.55 41.65 -25.77
CA LYS A 197 -6.18 40.54 -26.67
C LYS A 197 -4.67 40.49 -26.92
N VAL A 198 -4.02 41.64 -27.12
CA VAL A 198 -2.57 41.72 -27.29
C VAL A 198 -1.83 41.33 -26.01
N GLN A 199 -2.27 41.84 -24.85
CA GLN A 199 -1.69 41.48 -23.55
C GLN A 199 -1.80 39.97 -23.27
N ARG A 200 -2.97 39.37 -23.52
CA ARG A 200 -3.18 37.92 -23.40
C ARG A 200 -2.23 37.14 -24.29
N LYS A 201 -2.09 37.52 -25.57
CA LYS A 201 -1.14 36.85 -26.49
C LYS A 201 0.30 36.92 -25.98
N LYS A 202 0.73 38.07 -25.47
CA LYS A 202 2.06 38.25 -24.89
C LYS A 202 2.27 37.33 -23.69
N LEU A 203 1.29 37.27 -22.77
CA LEU A 203 1.37 36.46 -21.55
C LEU A 203 1.38 34.96 -21.87
N LEU A 204 0.55 34.50 -22.82
CA LEU A 204 0.58 33.11 -23.31
C LEU A 204 1.93 32.76 -23.96
N SER A 205 2.53 33.68 -24.72
CA SER A 205 3.86 33.45 -25.29
C SER A 205 4.94 33.33 -24.21
N GLN A 206 4.84 34.11 -23.14
CA GLN A 206 5.76 34.02 -22.00
C GLN A 206 5.59 32.72 -21.21
N LEU A 207 4.35 32.23 -21.05
CA LEU A 207 4.09 30.94 -20.41
C LEU A 207 4.73 29.80 -21.20
N ARG A 208 4.51 29.74 -22.53
CA ARG A 208 5.15 28.72 -23.38
C ARG A 208 6.67 28.74 -23.31
N GLN A 209 7.28 29.93 -23.36
CA GLN A 209 8.72 30.05 -23.23
C GLN A 209 9.23 29.52 -21.88
N LYS A 210 8.47 29.74 -20.79
CA LYS A 210 8.82 29.19 -19.47
C LYS A 210 8.62 27.68 -19.39
N GLU A 211 7.60 27.14 -20.03
CA GLU A 211 7.35 25.69 -20.11
C GLU A 211 8.50 25.00 -20.87
N GLU A 212 8.87 25.49 -22.06
CA GLU A 212 9.97 24.93 -22.86
C GLU A 212 11.33 25.00 -22.14
N VAL A 213 11.63 26.13 -21.49
CA VAL A 213 12.88 26.27 -20.70
C VAL A 213 12.86 25.37 -19.47
N GLY A 214 11.70 25.23 -18.81
CA GLY A 214 11.52 24.35 -17.66
C GLY A 214 11.70 22.87 -18.03
N GLU A 215 11.09 22.42 -19.13
CA GLU A 215 11.25 21.05 -19.63
C GLU A 215 12.70 20.75 -20.03
N ALA A 216 13.34 21.64 -20.79
CA ALA A 216 14.74 21.47 -21.19
C ALA A 216 15.71 21.42 -19.99
N LEU A 217 15.47 22.24 -18.96
CA LEU A 217 16.26 22.21 -17.73
C LEU A 217 16.07 20.89 -16.97
N HIS A 218 14.81 20.45 -16.80
CA HIS A 218 14.51 19.19 -16.12
C HIS A 218 15.11 17.98 -16.83
N ASP A 219 15.11 17.95 -18.17
CA ASP A 219 15.72 16.86 -18.94
C ASP A 219 17.23 16.78 -18.73
N VAL A 220 17.92 17.93 -18.72
CA VAL A 220 19.36 18.00 -18.45
C VAL A 220 19.66 17.56 -17.02
N ASP A 221 18.91 18.05 -16.03
CA ASP A 221 19.08 17.66 -14.63
C ASP A 221 18.85 16.15 -14.44
N PHE A 222 17.83 15.60 -15.12
CA PHE A 222 17.54 14.17 -15.07
C PHE A 222 18.63 13.33 -15.74
N GLN A 223 19.18 13.80 -16.85
CA GLN A 223 20.34 13.15 -17.49
C GLN A 223 21.59 13.23 -16.60
N GLN A 224 21.82 14.36 -15.94
CA GLN A 224 22.92 14.53 -14.99
C GLN A 224 22.80 13.52 -13.84
N LEU A 225 21.62 13.39 -13.23
CA LEU A 225 21.37 12.39 -12.19
C LEU A 225 21.61 10.96 -12.66
N LYS A 226 21.25 10.64 -13.92
CA LYS A 226 21.54 9.32 -14.51
C LYS A 226 23.04 9.06 -14.65
N ILE A 227 23.79 10.08 -15.11
CA ILE A 227 25.25 9.97 -15.24
C ILE A 227 25.89 9.79 -13.87
N GLU A 228 25.50 10.58 -12.88
CA GLU A 228 26.01 10.47 -11.51
C GLU A 228 25.70 9.10 -10.90
N ASN A 229 24.47 8.61 -11.07
CA ASN A 229 24.09 7.29 -10.57
C ASN A 229 24.94 6.18 -11.23
N ALA A 230 25.14 6.24 -12.55
CA ALA A 230 26.01 5.30 -13.25
C ALA A 230 27.46 5.33 -12.73
N GLN A 231 28.01 6.53 -12.50
CA GLN A 231 29.35 6.71 -11.93
C GLN A 231 29.46 6.16 -10.49
N PHE A 232 28.43 6.36 -9.66
CA PHE A 232 28.40 5.80 -8.32
C PHE A 232 28.33 4.27 -8.33
N LEU A 233 27.51 3.69 -9.22
CA LEU A 233 27.43 2.24 -9.38
C LEU A 233 28.78 1.65 -9.82
N GLU A 234 29.45 2.26 -10.80
CA GLU A 234 30.78 1.84 -11.24
C GLU A 234 31.81 1.92 -10.10
N THR A 235 31.77 3.00 -9.31
CA THR A 235 32.65 3.15 -8.14
C THR A 235 32.39 2.08 -7.08
N ILE A 236 31.11 1.77 -6.81
CA ILE A 236 30.73 0.71 -5.86
C ILE A 236 31.22 -0.64 -6.35
N GLU A 237 31.04 -0.96 -7.64
CA GLU A 237 31.54 -2.20 -8.24
C GLU A 237 33.07 -2.31 -8.14
N ALA A 238 33.80 -1.25 -8.48
CA ALA A 238 35.26 -1.24 -8.36
C ALA A 238 35.72 -1.51 -6.92
N ARG A 239 35.11 -0.85 -5.93
CA ARG A 239 35.44 -1.07 -4.50
C ARG A 239 35.06 -2.48 -4.02
N ASN A 240 33.97 -3.05 -4.52
CA ASN A 240 33.59 -4.43 -4.21
C ASN A 240 34.58 -5.45 -4.80
N GLN A 241 35.09 -5.20 -6.01
CA GLN A 241 36.13 -6.02 -6.61
C GLN A 241 37.43 -5.93 -5.80
N GLU A 242 37.88 -4.73 -5.43
CA GLU A 242 39.05 -4.53 -4.56
C GLU A 242 38.90 -5.25 -3.22
N LEU A 243 37.74 -5.13 -2.56
CA LEU A 243 37.45 -5.81 -1.30
C LEU A 243 37.54 -7.34 -1.45
N THR A 244 37.04 -7.86 -2.57
CA THR A 244 37.10 -9.30 -2.88
C THR A 244 38.55 -9.76 -3.07
N GLN A 245 39.37 -9.00 -3.81
CA GLN A 245 40.78 -9.29 -4.00
C GLN A 245 41.56 -9.26 -2.68
N LEU A 246 41.31 -8.25 -1.83
CA LEU A 246 41.92 -8.16 -0.50
C LEU A 246 41.53 -9.33 0.40
N LYS A 247 40.25 -9.77 0.38
CA LYS A 247 39.80 -10.95 1.13
C LYS A 247 40.54 -12.21 0.68
N LEU A 248 40.69 -12.42 -0.62
CA LEU A 248 41.44 -13.57 -1.16
C LEU A 248 42.92 -13.52 -0.75
N SER A 249 43.57 -12.37 -0.91
CA SER A 249 44.98 -12.18 -0.53
C SER A 249 45.20 -12.38 0.98
N SER A 250 44.32 -11.84 1.81
CA SER A 250 44.34 -12.05 3.26
C SER A 250 44.15 -13.53 3.64
N GLY A 251 43.20 -14.22 3.00
CA GLY A 251 42.99 -15.66 3.16
C GLY A 251 44.23 -16.48 2.81
N ASN A 252 44.86 -16.19 1.66
CA ASN A 252 46.09 -16.84 1.23
C ASN A 252 47.25 -16.58 2.21
N THR A 253 47.40 -15.34 2.67
CA THR A 253 48.43 -14.97 3.66
C THR A 253 48.24 -15.74 4.97
N LEU A 254 46.99 -15.89 5.44
CA LEU A 254 46.67 -16.69 6.61
C LEU A 254 46.99 -18.17 6.41
N GLN A 255 46.68 -18.75 5.24
CA GLN A 255 47.03 -20.13 4.91
C GLN A 255 48.55 -20.34 4.95
N VAL A 256 49.31 -19.45 4.32
CA VAL A 256 50.77 -19.49 4.32
C VAL A 256 51.33 -19.37 5.74
N LEU A 257 50.83 -18.42 6.54
CA LEU A 257 51.25 -18.24 7.93
C LEU A 257 50.97 -19.48 8.78
N ASN A 258 49.79 -20.11 8.61
CA ASN A 258 49.45 -21.34 9.31
C ASN A 258 50.38 -22.49 8.89
N ALA A 259 50.71 -22.61 7.60
CA ALA A 259 51.66 -23.61 7.12
C ALA A 259 53.06 -23.40 7.74
N TYR A 260 53.54 -22.16 7.83
CA TYR A 260 54.81 -21.85 8.53
C TYR A 260 54.74 -22.18 10.02
N LYS A 261 53.62 -21.86 10.70
CA LYS A 261 53.41 -22.18 12.11
C LYS A 261 53.45 -23.69 12.35
N ASP A 262 52.80 -24.48 11.51
CA ASP A 262 52.76 -25.94 11.64
C ASP A 262 54.12 -26.58 11.30
N ARG A 263 54.83 -26.03 10.30
CA ARG A 263 56.22 -26.41 10.02
C ARG A 263 57.12 -26.14 11.22
N ALA A 264 57.03 -24.96 11.84
CA ALA A 264 57.83 -24.62 13.01
C ALA A 264 57.56 -25.56 14.20
N LYS A 265 56.29 -25.93 14.44
CA LYS A 265 55.94 -26.95 15.44
C LYS A 265 56.57 -28.31 15.10
N ALA A 266 56.46 -28.75 13.85
CA ALA A 266 57.02 -30.02 13.40
C ALA A 266 58.56 -30.02 13.54
N GLU A 267 59.23 -28.93 13.18
CA GLU A 267 60.67 -28.77 13.36
C GLU A 267 61.09 -28.78 14.83
N ALA A 268 60.32 -28.15 15.73
CA ALA A 268 60.57 -28.20 17.17
C ALA A 268 60.47 -29.64 17.72
N VAL A 269 59.45 -30.39 17.31
CA VAL A 269 59.31 -31.81 17.67
C VAL A 269 60.46 -32.63 17.09
N ASN A 270 60.84 -32.40 15.83
CA ASN A 270 61.95 -33.11 15.18
C ASN A 270 63.28 -32.85 15.91
N LYS A 271 63.56 -31.59 16.29
CA LYS A 271 64.72 -31.24 17.12
C LYS A 271 64.72 -31.98 18.46
N ARG A 272 63.56 -32.08 19.13
CA ARG A 272 63.43 -32.84 20.38
C ARG A 272 63.73 -34.33 20.17
N LEU A 273 63.15 -34.94 19.15
CA LEU A 273 63.38 -36.36 18.82
C LEU A 273 64.85 -36.62 18.46
N ARG A 274 65.49 -35.73 17.71
CA ARG A 274 66.94 -35.83 17.39
C ARG A 274 67.81 -35.76 18.64
N LYS A 275 67.49 -34.87 19.59
CA LYS A 275 68.19 -34.83 20.89
C LYS A 275 68.02 -36.13 21.65
N GLN A 276 66.79 -36.62 21.78
CA GLN A 276 66.49 -37.90 22.42
C GLN A 276 67.26 -39.07 21.77
N LEU A 277 67.33 -39.09 20.43
CA LEU A 277 68.07 -40.12 19.70
C LEU A 277 69.59 -40.02 19.89
N ALA A 278 70.15 -38.81 19.97
CA ALA A 278 71.58 -38.60 20.21
C ALA A 278 71.99 -38.94 21.66
N GLU A 279 71.12 -38.66 22.62
CA GLU A 279 71.26 -39.00 24.03
C GLU A 279 71.02 -40.50 24.30
N PHE A 280 70.25 -41.17 23.44
CA PHE A 280 70.02 -42.61 23.55
C PHE A 280 71.34 -43.38 23.44
N ARG A 281 71.66 -44.12 24.50
CA ARG A 281 72.76 -45.08 24.55
C ARG A 281 72.15 -46.45 24.76
N ALA A 282 72.23 -47.29 23.73
CA ALA A 282 71.87 -48.70 23.89
C ALA A 282 72.79 -49.33 24.94
N PRO A 283 72.25 -50.01 25.97
CA PRO A 283 73.06 -50.77 26.90
C PRO A 283 73.98 -51.71 26.12
N GLN A 284 75.24 -51.81 26.54
CA GLN A 284 76.20 -52.72 25.90
C GLN A 284 75.61 -54.13 25.91
N VAL A 285 75.66 -54.85 24.78
CA VAL A 285 74.99 -56.16 24.62
C VAL A 285 75.31 -57.11 25.77
N MET A 286 76.57 -57.10 26.24
CA MET A 286 76.99 -57.90 27.38
C MET A 286 76.34 -57.49 28.71
N THR A 287 76.04 -56.20 28.92
CA THR A 287 75.30 -55.72 30.09
C THR A 287 73.85 -56.17 30.03
N TYR A 288 73.17 -56.00 28.90
CA TYR A 288 71.81 -56.48 28.72
C TYR A 288 71.71 -58.01 28.91
N VAL A 289 72.63 -58.79 28.34
CA VAL A 289 72.65 -60.24 28.50
C VAL A 289 72.87 -60.64 29.96
N ARG A 290 73.80 -59.99 30.67
CA ARG A 290 74.02 -60.24 32.12
C ARG A 290 72.78 -59.90 32.95
N GLU A 291 72.18 -58.74 32.73
CA GLU A 291 70.96 -58.31 33.41
C GLU A 291 69.79 -59.24 33.10
N LYS A 292 69.68 -59.75 31.87
CA LYS A 292 68.62 -60.68 31.47
C LYS A 292 68.76 -62.04 32.15
N ILE A 293 69.99 -62.56 32.27
CA ILE A 293 70.28 -63.79 33.01
C ILE A 293 69.94 -63.57 34.49
N LEU A 294 70.44 -62.48 35.10
CA LEU A 294 70.18 -62.15 36.50
C LEU A 294 68.67 -62.03 36.77
N ASN A 295 67.93 -61.35 35.89
CA ASN A 295 66.48 -61.25 35.99
C ASN A 295 65.80 -62.63 35.93
N GLY A 296 66.26 -63.53 35.06
CA GLY A 296 65.75 -64.91 35.02
C GLY A 296 66.03 -65.70 36.30
N ASP A 297 67.19 -65.51 36.91
CA ASP A 297 67.54 -66.19 38.17
C ASP A 297 66.78 -65.60 39.39
N LEU A 298 66.53 -64.29 39.37
CA LEU A 298 65.63 -63.64 40.32
C LEU A 298 64.20 -64.15 40.16
N GLU A 299 63.67 -64.25 38.94
CA GLU A 299 62.34 -64.80 38.68
C GLU A 299 62.20 -66.24 39.21
N LYS A 300 63.21 -67.10 39.01
CA LYS A 300 63.22 -68.46 39.58
C LYS A 300 63.25 -68.44 41.11
N SER A 301 64.07 -67.56 41.70
CA SER A 301 64.18 -67.42 43.15
C SER A 301 62.87 -66.94 43.76
N ILE A 302 62.21 -65.95 43.15
CA ILE A 302 60.88 -65.47 43.53
C ILE A 302 59.89 -66.63 43.52
N LYS A 303 59.78 -67.38 42.42
CA LYS A 303 58.87 -68.55 42.34
C LYS A 303 59.15 -69.61 43.41
N MET A 304 60.42 -69.89 43.69
CA MET A 304 60.80 -70.83 44.74
C MET A 304 60.36 -70.33 46.13
N TRP A 305 60.62 -69.06 46.43
CA TRP A 305 60.26 -68.46 47.71
C TRP A 305 58.75 -68.32 47.87
N GLU A 306 58.02 -67.94 46.81
CA GLU A 306 56.56 -67.98 46.78
C GLU A 306 56.05 -69.38 47.12
N ARG A 307 56.63 -70.44 46.53
CA ARG A 307 56.26 -71.82 46.86
C ARG A 307 56.58 -72.20 48.30
N LYS A 308 57.73 -71.76 48.84
CA LYS A 308 58.08 -71.99 50.26
C LYS A 308 57.09 -71.29 51.20
N VAL A 309 56.69 -70.06 50.88
CA VAL A 309 55.66 -69.32 51.62
C VAL A 309 54.34 -70.06 51.58
N GLU A 310 53.89 -70.50 50.41
CA GLU A 310 52.64 -71.25 50.25
C GLU A 310 52.64 -72.55 51.09
N ILE A 311 53.75 -73.28 51.14
CA ILE A 311 53.91 -74.48 52.00
C ILE A 311 53.82 -74.11 53.48
N ALA A 312 54.49 -73.03 53.91
CA ALA A 312 54.45 -72.55 55.29
C ALA A 312 53.05 -72.06 55.69
N GLU A 313 52.33 -71.41 54.79
CA GLU A 313 50.94 -70.99 55.00
C GLU A 313 50.00 -72.20 55.10
N MET A 314 50.16 -73.21 54.24
CA MET A 314 49.37 -74.46 54.31
C MET A 314 49.61 -75.21 55.62
N SER A 315 50.87 -75.34 56.06
CA SER A 315 51.21 -76.00 57.31
C SER A 315 50.64 -75.23 58.51
N LEU A 316 50.79 -73.90 58.54
CA LEU A 316 50.22 -73.03 59.57
C LEU A 316 48.69 -73.13 59.62
N LYS A 317 48.02 -73.18 58.46
CA LYS A 317 46.58 -73.40 58.36
C LYS A 317 46.18 -74.77 58.91
N GLY A 318 47.00 -75.80 58.68
CA GLY A 318 46.86 -77.13 59.28
C GLY A 318 46.96 -77.10 60.81
N TYR A 319 48.02 -76.50 61.36
CA TYR A 319 48.21 -76.33 62.79
C TYR A 319 47.07 -75.53 63.44
N ARG A 320 46.63 -74.41 62.82
CA ARG A 320 45.47 -73.65 63.32
C ARG A 320 44.18 -74.46 63.34
N LYS A 321 43.92 -75.29 62.31
CA LYS A 321 42.75 -76.18 62.30
C LYS A 321 42.82 -77.21 63.44
N ALA A 322 43.98 -77.81 63.68
CA ALA A 322 44.17 -78.75 64.79
C ALA A 322 43.98 -78.06 66.15
N TRP A 323 44.58 -76.88 66.32
CA TRP A 323 44.43 -76.04 67.52
C TRP A 323 42.97 -75.65 67.77
N ASN A 324 42.26 -75.17 66.75
CA ASN A 324 40.85 -74.80 66.89
C ASN A 324 39.96 -76.00 67.24
N ARG A 325 40.24 -77.20 66.69
CA ARG A 325 39.55 -78.43 67.12
C ARG A 325 39.80 -78.74 68.59
N MET A 326 41.05 -78.69 69.05
CA MET A 326 41.39 -78.88 70.47
C MET A 326 40.70 -77.84 71.36
N LYS A 327 40.67 -76.58 70.93
CA LYS A 327 40.00 -75.50 71.64
C LYS A 327 38.49 -75.75 71.77
N ILE A 328 37.82 -76.12 70.67
CA ILE A 328 36.38 -76.43 70.67
C ILE A 328 36.08 -77.64 71.55
N THR A 329 36.88 -78.72 71.49
CA THR A 329 36.70 -79.88 72.39
C THR A 329 36.90 -79.51 73.86
N ASN A 330 37.82 -78.60 74.18
CA ASN A 330 38.02 -78.12 75.55
C ASN A 330 36.84 -77.24 76.01
N GLU A 331 36.36 -76.34 75.16
CA GLU A 331 35.16 -75.52 75.41
C GLU A 331 33.90 -76.39 75.57
N GLN A 332 33.75 -77.48 74.81
CA GLN A 332 32.68 -78.47 74.97
C GLN A 332 32.79 -79.24 76.29
N LEU A 333 34.00 -79.67 76.68
CA LEU A 333 34.24 -80.29 77.99
C LEU A 333 33.95 -79.34 79.16
N GLN A 334 34.21 -78.03 79.00
CA GLN A 334 33.84 -77.02 80.00
C GLN A 334 32.34 -76.74 80.04
N ALA A 335 31.66 -76.76 78.89
CA ALA A 335 30.20 -76.59 78.82
C ALA A 335 29.45 -77.79 79.42
N ASP A 336 29.91 -79.02 79.18
CA ASP A 336 29.37 -80.23 79.82
C ASP A 336 29.57 -80.22 81.34
N TYR A 337 30.66 -79.61 81.82
CA TYR A 337 30.94 -79.41 83.24
C TYR A 337 30.02 -78.38 83.93
N LEU A 338 29.50 -77.41 83.16
CA LEU A 338 28.58 -76.37 83.64
C LEU A 338 27.09 -76.73 83.46
N ALA A 339 26.78 -77.73 82.63
CA ALA A 339 25.41 -78.24 82.46
C ALA A 339 25.09 -79.45 83.38
N GLY A 340 26.13 -80.07 83.96
CA GLY A 340 26.03 -81.21 84.87
C GLY A 340 26.10 -80.88 86.37
N ASN A 341 26.14 -79.59 86.77
CA ASN A 341 26.18 -79.16 88.17
C ASN A 341 25.29 -77.95 88.43
#